data_AF-A0A151R7W6-F1
#
_entry.id   AF-A0A151R7W6-F1
#
_cell.length_a   1.000
_cell.length_b   1.000
_cell.length_c   1.000
_cell.angle_alpha   90.00
_cell.angle_beta   90.00
_cell.angle_gamma   90.00
#
_symmetry.space_group_name_H-M   'P 1'
#
loop_
_entity.id
_entity.type
_entity.pdbx_description
1 polymer ?
#
loop_
_entity_poly.entity_id
_entity_poly.type
_entity_poly.pdbx_seq_one_letter_code
_entity_poly.pdbx_strand_id
1 'polypeptide(L)'
;MAHLREILHMLLKHQFFANLKRYSFGKTKVGYLGHISKKGVSMDPQKIEAILQWPIPKSIKALRGFLGLPSYYRRFICNYGKVARPLTILLKKGNFIWT
;
A
#
# COMPACT_ATOMS: atom_id res chain seq x y z
N MET A 1 -8.55 -27.57 0.71
CA MET A 1 -7.27 -27.91 1.38
C MET A 1 -6.23 -28.58 0.47
N ALA A 2 -6.62 -29.13 -0.71
CA ALA A 2 -5.69 -29.77 -1.64
C ALA A 2 -4.51 -28.86 -2.04
N HIS A 3 -4.78 -27.65 -2.53
CA HIS A 3 -3.71 -26.72 -2.95
C HIS A 3 -2.73 -26.34 -1.84
N LEU A 4 -3.21 -26.13 -0.62
CA LEU A 4 -2.31 -25.83 0.50
C LEU A 4 -1.34 -26.99 0.77
N ARG A 5 -1.84 -28.24 0.70
CA ARG A 5 -1.02 -29.43 0.86
C ARG A 5 0.03 -29.55 -0.24
N GLU A 6 -0.35 -29.29 -1.49
CA GLU A 6 0.57 -29.30 -2.65
C GLU A 6 1.69 -28.26 -2.49
N ILE A 7 1.35 -27.03 -2.10
CA ILE A 7 2.34 -25.97 -1.88
C ILE A 7 3.28 -26.33 -0.74
N LEU A 8 2.77 -26.84 0.38
CA LEU A 8 3.62 -27.25 1.50
C LEU A 8 4.54 -28.42 1.14
N HIS A 9 4.06 -29.39 0.36
CA HIS A 9 4.92 -30.46 -0.17
C HIS A 9 6.00 -29.93 -1.11
N MET A 10 5.68 -28.97 -1.98
CA MET A 10 6.67 -28.32 -2.85
C MET A 10 7.74 -27.60 -2.04
N LEU A 11 7.35 -26.84 -1.02
CA LEU A 11 8.29 -26.15 -0.13
C LEU A 11 9.23 -27.15 0.56
N LEU A 12 8.69 -28.26 1.10
CA LEU A 12 9.50 -29.32 1.71
C LEU A 12 10.46 -29.98 0.72
N LYS A 13 9.97 -30.33 -0.49
CA LYS A 13 10.79 -30.96 -1.53
C LYS A 13 12.02 -30.11 -1.90
N HIS A 14 11.85 -28.79 -1.92
CA HIS A 14 12.91 -27.85 -2.28
C HIS A 14 13.62 -27.21 -1.08
N GLN A 15 13.40 -27.73 0.14
CA GLN A 15 14.04 -27.24 1.38
C GLN A 15 13.77 -25.74 1.65
N PHE A 16 12.60 -25.25 1.27
CA PHE A 16 12.11 -23.93 1.66
C PHE A 16 11.31 -24.03 2.95
N PHE A 17 11.66 -23.21 3.93
CA PHE A 17 11.02 -23.19 5.24
C PHE A 17 10.11 -21.97 5.39
N ALA A 18 8.89 -22.20 5.85
CA ALA A 18 7.92 -21.14 6.13
C ALA A 18 7.98 -20.72 7.61
N ASN A 19 8.15 -19.43 7.88
CA ASN A 19 8.03 -18.88 9.23
C ASN A 19 6.55 -18.76 9.64
N LEU A 20 6.04 -19.72 10.41
CA LEU A 20 4.63 -19.81 10.80
C LEU A 20 4.05 -18.50 11.38
N LYS A 21 4.87 -17.68 12.07
CA LYS A 21 4.43 -16.39 12.63
C LYS A 21 4.07 -15.34 11.58
N ARG A 22 4.58 -15.48 10.35
CA ARG A 22 4.36 -14.53 9.24
C ARG A 22 3.28 -14.97 8.25
N TYR A 23 2.81 -16.21 8.33
CA TYR A 23 1.82 -16.75 7.41
C TYR A 23 0.43 -16.79 8.06
N SER A 24 -0.60 -16.66 7.22
CA SER A 24 -2.00 -16.78 7.61
C SER A 24 -2.70 -17.73 6.66
N PHE A 25 -3.31 -18.78 7.21
CA PHE A 25 -4.01 -19.81 6.43
C PHE A 25 -5.51 -19.78 6.74
N GLY A 26 -6.35 -20.09 5.73
CA GLY A 26 -7.80 -20.21 5.90
C GLY A 26 -8.52 -18.93 6.34
N LYS A 27 -7.91 -17.75 6.19
CA LYS A 27 -8.53 -16.47 6.54
C LYS A 27 -9.43 -15.99 5.41
N THR A 28 -10.58 -15.43 5.77
CA THR A 28 -11.50 -14.75 4.84
C THR A 28 -10.95 -13.42 4.33
N LYS A 29 -9.94 -12.87 5.03
CA LYS A 29 -9.18 -11.70 4.60
C LYS A 29 -7.71 -11.87 4.96
N VAL A 30 -6.81 -11.54 4.02
CA VAL A 30 -5.37 -11.57 4.27
C VAL A 30 -4.69 -10.34 3.70
N GLY A 31 -3.70 -9.82 4.42
CA GLY A 31 -2.84 -8.75 3.92
C GLY A 31 -1.78 -9.31 2.97
N TYR A 32 -1.63 -8.71 1.80
CA TYR A 32 -0.63 -9.09 0.81
C TYR A 32 -0.18 -7.86 0.02
N LEU A 33 1.13 -7.64 -0.08
CA LEU A 33 1.72 -6.54 -0.86
C LEU A 33 1.09 -5.15 -0.59
N GLY A 34 0.76 -4.82 0.67
CA GLY A 34 0.09 -3.55 1.01
C GLY A 34 -1.41 -3.50 0.72
N HIS A 35 -2.02 -4.60 0.30
CA HIS A 35 -3.45 -4.72 0.07
C HIS A 35 -4.08 -5.73 1.01
N ILE A 36 -5.41 -5.67 1.14
CA ILE A 36 -6.20 -6.68 1.85
C ILE A 36 -7.07 -7.40 0.83
N SER A 37 -7.04 -8.74 0.84
CA SER A 37 -8.02 -9.53 0.12
C SER A 37 -9.31 -9.55 0.94
N LYS A 38 -10.43 -9.14 0.34
CA LYS A 38 -11.77 -9.25 0.94
C LYS A 38 -12.73 -9.70 -0.16
N LYS A 39 -13.59 -8.81 -0.65
CA LYS A 39 -14.42 -9.02 -1.85
C LYS A 39 -13.65 -8.54 -3.09
N GLY A 40 -12.46 -9.07 -3.30
CA GLY A 40 -11.45 -8.53 -4.21
C GLY A 40 -10.32 -7.83 -3.47
N VAL A 41 -9.70 -6.84 -4.11
CA VAL A 41 -8.53 -6.12 -3.58
C VAL A 41 -8.97 -4.80 -2.97
N SER A 42 -8.58 -4.51 -1.72
CA SER A 42 -8.80 -3.22 -1.08
C SER A 42 -7.51 -2.62 -0.53
N MET A 43 -7.53 -1.31 -0.28
CA MET A 43 -6.48 -0.64 0.49
C MET A 43 -6.39 -1.21 1.91
N ASP A 44 -5.17 -1.27 2.43
CA ASP A 44 -4.94 -1.56 3.84
C ASP A 44 -5.42 -0.39 4.72
N PRO A 45 -6.32 -0.63 5.69
CA PRO A 45 -6.77 0.39 6.63
C PRO A 45 -5.64 1.14 7.35
N GLN A 46 -4.53 0.45 7.64
CA GLN A 46 -3.37 1.09 8.28
C GLN A 46 -2.71 2.13 7.36
N LYS A 47 -2.74 1.88 6.05
CA LYS A 47 -2.19 2.81 5.05
C LYS A 47 -3.14 3.97 4.79
N ILE A 48 -4.45 3.74 4.88
CA ILE A 48 -5.44 4.82 4.88
C ILE A 48 -5.20 5.74 6.07
N GLU A 49 -5.08 5.18 7.27
CA GLU A 49 -4.82 5.94 8.49
C GLU A 49 -3.52 6.75 8.40
N ALA A 50 -2.44 6.14 7.88
CA ALA A 50 -1.18 6.84 7.68
C ALA A 50 -1.28 8.04 6.72
N ILE A 51 -2.17 7.99 5.72
CA ILE A 51 -2.42 9.12 4.82
C ILE A 51 -3.23 10.20 5.54
N LEU A 52 -4.23 9.82 6.35
CA LEU A 52 -5.08 10.76 7.10
C LEU A 52 -4.30 11.49 8.20
N GLN A 53 -3.40 10.78 8.89
CA GLN A 53 -2.56 11.32 9.96
C GLN A 53 -1.28 11.98 9.45
N TRP A 54 -1.10 12.07 8.12
CA TRP A 54 0.13 12.61 7.57
C TRP A 54 0.26 14.10 7.94
N PRO A 55 1.38 14.53 8.54
CA PRO A 55 1.54 15.92 8.93
C PRO A 55 1.61 16.82 7.71
N ILE A 56 1.12 18.06 7.84
CA ILE A 56 1.21 19.07 6.79
C ILE A 56 2.68 19.18 6.33
N PRO A 57 2.98 18.91 5.05
CA PRO A 57 4.35 18.90 4.57
C PRO A 57 4.89 20.33 4.56
N LYS A 58 6.03 20.52 5.22
CA LYS A 58 6.72 21.82 5.33
C LYS A 58 7.85 22.00 4.31
N SER A 59 8.03 21.03 3.41
CA SER A 59 9.08 21.06 2.39
C SER A 59 8.69 20.25 1.16
N ILE A 60 9.34 20.53 0.03
CA ILE A 60 9.22 19.73 -1.20
C ILE A 60 9.56 18.25 -0.93
N LYS A 61 10.57 17.98 -0.11
CA LYS A 61 10.96 16.61 0.26
C LYS A 61 9.83 15.89 1.02
N ALA A 62 9.21 16.57 1.99
CA ALA A 62 8.08 16.02 2.74
C ALA A 62 6.87 15.78 1.82
N LEU A 63 6.59 16.71 0.90
CA LEU A 63 5.50 16.57 -0.08
C LEU A 63 5.73 15.41 -1.05
N ARG A 64 6.97 15.18 -1.53
CA ARG A 64 7.31 13.99 -2.32
C ARG A 64 7.10 12.71 -1.53
N GLY A 65 7.53 12.70 -0.26
CA GLY A 65 7.30 11.58 0.66
C GLY A 65 5.81 11.27 0.83
N PHE A 66 5.00 12.31 1.04
CA PHE A 66 3.54 12.19 1.10
C PHE A 66 3.00 11.56 -0.18
N LEU A 67 3.22 12.18 -1.34
CA LEU A 67 2.64 11.74 -2.62
C LEU A 67 3.00 10.31 -3.02
N GLY A 68 4.11 9.76 -2.52
CA GLY A 68 4.50 8.37 -2.76
C GLY A 68 3.43 7.36 -2.31
N LEU A 69 2.84 7.54 -1.14
CA LEU A 69 1.89 6.56 -0.60
C LEU A 69 0.51 6.61 -1.29
N PRO A 70 -0.17 7.77 -1.46
CA PRO A 70 -1.40 7.88 -2.22
C PRO A 70 -1.23 7.50 -3.70
N SER A 71 -0.07 7.76 -4.31
CA SER A 71 0.17 7.41 -5.72
C SER A 71 0.21 5.89 -5.94
N TYR A 72 0.74 5.13 -4.98
CA TYR A 72 0.67 3.66 -4.99
C TYR A 72 -0.79 3.15 -4.99
N TYR A 73 -1.67 3.83 -4.24
CA TYR A 73 -3.09 3.48 -4.15
C TYR A 73 -4.01 4.23 -5.11
N ARG A 74 -3.46 4.91 -6.14
CA ARG A 74 -4.23 5.74 -7.08
C ARG A 74 -5.45 5.06 -7.71
N ARG A 75 -5.42 3.72 -7.88
CA ARG A 75 -6.55 2.95 -8.44
C ARG A 75 -7.81 2.99 -7.57
N PHE A 76 -7.66 3.28 -6.28
CA PHE A 76 -8.74 3.31 -5.30
C PHE A 76 -9.24 4.74 -5.02
N ILE A 77 -8.58 5.76 -5.59
CA ILE A 77 -8.91 7.16 -5.39
C ILE A 77 -9.54 7.68 -6.68
N CYS A 78 -10.84 7.94 -6.64
CA CYS A 78 -11.57 8.49 -7.78
C CYS A 78 -10.93 9.83 -8.19
N ASN A 79 -10.64 9.98 -9.49
CA ASN A 79 -10.01 11.18 -10.04
C ASN A 79 -8.68 11.57 -9.36
N TYR A 80 -7.87 10.61 -8.91
CA TYR A 80 -6.59 10.88 -8.23
C TYR A 80 -5.73 11.94 -8.95
N GLY A 81 -5.64 11.89 -10.29
CA GLY A 81 -4.89 12.87 -11.06
C GLY A 81 -5.38 14.30 -10.87
N LYS A 82 -6.70 14.52 -10.77
CA LYS A 82 -7.27 15.86 -10.51
C LYS A 82 -7.00 16.32 -9.08
N VAL A 83 -7.15 15.41 -8.10
CA VAL A 83 -6.92 15.69 -6.68
C VAL A 83 -5.44 15.98 -6.38
N ALA A 84 -4.53 15.19 -6.97
CA ALA A 84 -3.09 15.33 -6.77
C ALA A 84 -2.46 16.45 -7.61
N ARG A 85 -3.15 16.98 -8.63
CA ARG A 85 -2.63 18.04 -9.51
C ARG A 85 -2.11 19.29 -8.78
N PRO A 86 -2.85 19.93 -7.85
CA PRO A 86 -2.31 21.08 -7.12
C PRO A 86 -1.02 20.72 -6.37
N LEU A 87 -0.98 19.54 -5.76
CA LEU A 87 0.19 19.05 -5.03
C LEU A 87 1.39 18.77 -5.95
N THR A 88 1.17 18.24 -7.16
CA THR A 88 2.27 18.01 -8.11
C THR A 88 2.79 19.31 -8.72
N ILE A 89 1.97 20.37 -8.80
CA ILE A 89 2.43 21.71 -9.22
C ILE A 89 3.42 22.29 -8.20
N LEU A 90 3.18 22.10 -6.89
CA LEU A 90 4.07 22.54 -5.81
C LEU A 90 5.44 21.84 -5.84
N LEU A 91 5.58 20.71 -6.55
CA LEU A 91 6.86 20.02 -6.73
C LEU A 91 7.79 20.68 -7.75
N LYS A 92 7.27 21.60 -8.57
CA LYS A 92 8.07 22.34 -9.55
C LYS A 92 9.03 23.31 -8.85
N LYS A 93 10.21 23.51 -9.43
CA LYS A 93 11.28 24.35 -8.86
C LYS A 93 10.74 25.76 -8.58
N GLY A 94 10.97 26.26 -7.36
CA GLY A 94 10.56 27.61 -6.94
C GLY A 94 9.10 27.78 -6.52
N ASN A 95 8.27 26.73 -6.60
CA ASN A 95 6.81 26.86 -6.43
C ASN A 95 6.25 26.32 -5.11
N PHE A 96 7.10 25.99 -4.13
CA PHE A 96 6.62 25.41 -2.87
C PHE A 96 6.10 26.50 -1.94
N ILE A 97 4.80 26.77 -2.03
CA ILE A 97 4.06 27.59 -1.09
C ILE A 97 2.87 26.75 -0.64
N TRP A 98 2.85 26.38 0.64
CA TRP A 98 1.74 25.64 1.23
C TRP A 98 0.71 26.65 1.74
N THR A 99 -0.48 26.68 1.14
CA THR A 99 -1.59 27.58 1.48
C THR A 99 -2.85 26.80 1.75
#